data_AF-A0A3C0U678-F1
#
_entry.id   AF-A0A3C0U678-F1
#
_cell.length_a   1.000
_cell.length_b   1.000
_cell.length_c   1.000
_cell.angle_alpha   90.00
_cell.angle_beta   90.00
_cell.angle_gamma   90.00
#
_symmetry.space_group_name_H-M   'P 1'
#
loop_
_entity.id
_entity.type
_entity.pdbx_description
1 polymer ?
#
loop_
_entity_poly.entity_id
_entity_poly.type
_entity_poly.pdbx_seq_one_letter_code
_entity_poly.pdbx_strand_id
1 'polypeptide(L)'
;GFSGEFTYFLPYKDLPKINPAQTNLVLSTSVDYAFLDGPFVSLGYLFNFRGTTDPTLVTLLSGNIGRTSPYNPMPFRHTITSAALFTIGELTNLTLTILSTPKAEIFIAIPSLSYSINGD
;
A
#
# COMPACT_ATOMS: atom_id res chain seq x y z
N GLY A 1 -11.13 -11.04 8.53
CA GLY A 1 -11.81 -10.23 7.52
C GLY A 1 -11.17 -10.44 6.17
N PHE A 2 -11.95 -10.33 5.10
CA PHE A 2 -11.43 -10.21 3.75
C PHE A 2 -11.97 -8.90 3.17
N SER A 3 -11.11 -8.14 2.50
CA SER A 3 -11.49 -6.91 1.80
C SER A 3 -10.87 -6.90 0.42
N GLY A 4 -11.55 -6.25 -0.52
CA GLY A 4 -11.05 -6.08 -1.87
C GLY A 4 -11.66 -4.85 -2.52
N GLU A 5 -10.84 -4.10 -3.22
CA GLU A 5 -11.23 -2.93 -4.00
C GLU A 5 -10.65 -3.03 -5.40
N PHE A 6 -11.45 -2.66 -6.39
CA PHE A 6 -11.04 -2.55 -7.77
C PHE A 6 -11.43 -1.18 -8.30
N THR A 7 -10.46 -0.48 -8.88
CA THR A 7 -10.63 0.85 -9.44
C THR A 7 -10.14 0.88 -10.88
N TYR A 8 -11.03 1.32 -11.78
CA TYR A 8 -10.75 1.44 -13.21
C TYR A 8 -10.93 2.89 -13.67
N PHE A 9 -9.87 3.46 -14.21
CA PHE A 9 -9.83 4.85 -14.67
C PHE A 9 -10.08 4.89 -16.17
N LEU A 10 -11.19 5.53 -16.57
CA LEU A 10 -11.55 5.75 -17.96
C LEU A 10 -11.13 7.15 -18.43
N PRO A 11 -10.55 7.29 -19.63
CA PRO A 11 -10.24 8.60 -20.20
C PRO A 11 -11.54 9.32 -20.58
N TYR A 12 -11.69 10.57 -20.11
CA TYR A 12 -12.82 11.43 -20.46
C TYR A 12 -12.39 12.52 -21.46
N LYS A 13 -13.13 12.66 -22.56
CA LYS A 13 -12.75 13.47 -23.75
C LYS A 13 -12.62 14.98 -23.49
N ASP A 14 -13.34 15.53 -22.50
CA ASP A 14 -13.47 16.98 -22.32
C ASP A 14 -12.61 17.56 -21.17
N LEU A 15 -11.72 16.76 -20.57
CA LEU A 15 -10.78 17.26 -19.56
C LEU A 15 -9.50 17.79 -20.21
N PRO A 16 -9.16 19.08 -20.03
CA PRO A 16 -7.95 19.64 -20.62
C PRO A 16 -6.70 19.03 -19.96
N LYS A 17 -5.86 18.40 -20.79
CA LYS A 17 -4.50 17.90 -20.49
C LYS A 17 -4.38 16.70 -19.52
N ILE A 18 -5.34 15.79 -19.47
CA ILE A 18 -5.02 14.41 -19.09
C ILE A 18 -4.94 13.61 -20.39
N ASN A 19 -3.74 13.16 -20.74
CA ASN A 19 -3.50 12.43 -21.98
C ASN A 19 -4.56 11.32 -22.14
N PRO A 20 -5.43 11.34 -23.17
CA PRO A 20 -6.57 10.42 -23.33
C PRO A 20 -6.20 8.93 -23.46
N ALA A 21 -4.90 8.62 -23.39
CA ALA A 21 -4.31 7.29 -23.41
C ALA A 21 -4.01 6.69 -22.03
N GLN A 22 -4.52 7.26 -20.92
CA GLN A 22 -4.16 6.82 -19.57
C GLN A 22 -5.26 6.06 -18.84
N THR A 23 -5.79 5.01 -19.46
CA THR A 23 -6.49 3.96 -18.73
C THR A 23 -5.56 3.36 -17.68
N ASN A 24 -6.04 3.21 -16.45
CA ASN A 24 -5.36 2.43 -15.43
C ASN A 24 -6.33 1.53 -14.69
N LEU A 25 -5.81 0.42 -14.22
CA LEU A 25 -6.51 -0.58 -13.44
C LEU A 25 -5.69 -0.81 -12.17
N VAL A 26 -6.35 -0.58 -11.03
CA VAL A 26 -5.80 -0.84 -9.71
C VAL A 26 -6.71 -1.86 -9.03
N LEU A 27 -6.10 -2.90 -8.48
CA LEU A 27 -6.78 -3.92 -7.68
C LEU A 27 -6.05 -4.02 -6.35
N SER A 28 -6.77 -3.89 -5.25
CA SER A 28 -6.26 -4.16 -3.91
C SER A 28 -7.09 -5.25 -3.26
N THR A 29 -6.43 -6.15 -2.55
CA THR A 29 -7.08 -7.20 -1.76
C THR A 29 -6.33 -7.36 -0.45
N SER A 30 -7.05 -7.56 0.65
CA SER A 30 -6.45 -7.82 1.95
C SER A 30 -7.18 -8.93 2.70
N VAL A 31 -6.41 -9.64 3.51
CA VAL A 31 -6.90 -10.59 4.51
C VAL A 31 -6.42 -10.10 5.86
N ASP A 32 -7.37 -9.93 6.76
CA ASP A 32 -7.15 -9.43 8.11
C ASP A 32 -7.51 -10.50 9.12
N TYR A 33 -6.73 -10.64 10.18
CA TYR A 33 -7.02 -11.59 11.24
C TYR A 33 -6.71 -10.96 12.60
N ALA A 34 -7.72 -10.93 13.47
CA ALA A 34 -7.60 -10.51 14.85
C ALA A 34 -7.48 -11.76 15.73
N PHE A 35 -6.35 -11.93 16.41
CA PHE A 35 -6.21 -12.97 17.42
C PHE A 35 -6.96 -12.55 18.69
N LEU A 36 -7.58 -13.51 19.38
CA LEU A 36 -8.39 -13.24 20.59
C LEU A 36 -7.53 -12.59 21.69
N ASP A 37 -6.35 -13.16 21.93
CA ASP A 37 -5.33 -12.68 22.87
C ASP A 37 -4.01 -12.50 22.13
N GLY A 38 -3.96 -11.55 21.19
CA GLY A 38 -2.78 -11.39 20.36
C GLY A 38 -2.82 -10.22 19.39
N PRO A 39 -1.88 -10.16 18.44
CA PRO A 39 -1.83 -9.08 17.49
C PRO A 39 -3.03 -9.09 16.55
N PHE A 40 -3.27 -7.96 15.91
CA PHE A 40 -4.00 -7.91 14.66
C PHE A 40 -3.00 -8.01 13.51
N VAL A 41 -3.24 -8.92 12.56
CA VAL A 41 -2.36 -9.10 11.40
C VAL A 41 -3.15 -8.86 10.12
N SER A 42 -2.55 -8.14 9.18
CA SER A 42 -3.10 -7.88 7.85
C SER A 42 -2.09 -8.29 6.79
N LEU A 43 -2.57 -8.97 5.75
CA LEU A 43 -1.81 -9.27 4.54
C LEU A 43 -2.57 -8.73 3.34
N GLY A 44 -1.95 -7.81 2.63
CA GLY A 44 -2.48 -7.12 1.47
C GLY A 44 -1.67 -7.41 0.20
N TYR A 45 -2.36 -7.33 -0.93
CA TYR A 45 -1.78 -7.32 -2.26
C TYR A 45 -2.38 -6.19 -3.08
N LEU A 46 -1.54 -5.43 -3.74
CA LEU A 46 -1.89 -4.35 -4.63
C LEU A 46 -1.31 -4.65 -6.01
N PHE A 47 -2.20 -4.74 -7.00
CA PHE A 47 -1.86 -4.74 -8.40
C PHE A 47 -2.15 -3.36 -9.01
N ASN A 48 -1.17 -2.79 -9.68
CA ASN A 48 -1.30 -1.53 -10.39
C ASN A 48 -0.79 -1.69 -11.82
N PHE A 49 -1.70 -1.73 -12.79
CA PHE A 49 -1.36 -2.05 -14.19
C PHE A 49 -0.26 -1.16 -14.78
N ARG A 50 -0.30 0.14 -14.46
CA ARG A 50 0.70 1.13 -14.89
C ARG A 50 1.96 1.20 -14.01
N GLY A 51 1.99 0.48 -12.90
CA GLY A 51 3.19 0.38 -12.09
C GLY A 51 4.35 -0.23 -12.90
N THR A 52 5.58 0.17 -12.58
CA THR A 52 6.78 -0.37 -13.21
C THR A 52 6.96 -1.85 -12.85
N THR A 53 7.35 -2.66 -13.84
CA THR A 53 7.68 -4.09 -13.69
C THR A 53 9.12 -4.34 -13.29
N ASP A 54 10.00 -3.38 -13.55
CA ASP A 54 11.45 -3.48 -13.37
C ASP A 54 11.97 -2.29 -12.55
N PRO A 55 11.60 -2.21 -11.26
CA PRO A 55 12.01 -1.11 -10.41
C PRO A 55 13.40 -1.39 -9.84
N THR A 56 14.23 -0.35 -9.78
CA THR A 56 15.51 -0.37 -9.07
C THR A 56 15.45 0.51 -7.83
N LEU A 57 16.30 0.24 -6.83
CA LEU A 57 16.41 1.07 -5.63
C LEU A 57 16.77 2.53 -5.98
N VAL A 58 17.56 2.72 -7.06
CA VAL A 58 17.90 4.03 -7.62
C VAL A 58 16.68 4.74 -8.22
N THR A 59 15.79 4.03 -8.94
CA THR A 59 14.53 4.64 -9.40
C THR A 59 13.66 5.10 -8.23
N LEU A 60 13.71 4.41 -7.09
CA LEU A 60 12.96 4.73 -5.87
C LEU A 60 13.41 6.00 -5.17
N LEU A 61 14.72 6.17 -5.05
CA LEU A 61 15.32 7.33 -4.39
C LEU A 61 15.41 8.56 -5.30
N SER A 62 15.44 8.37 -6.64
CA SER A 62 15.58 9.47 -7.61
C SER A 62 14.28 10.25 -7.87
N GLY A 63 13.16 9.92 -7.21
CA GLY A 63 11.89 10.64 -7.35
C GLY A 63 11.24 10.53 -8.74
N ASN A 64 11.84 9.76 -9.66
CA ASN A 64 11.33 9.52 -11.01
C ASN A 64 10.26 8.43 -11.09
N ILE A 65 10.01 7.70 -9.99
CA ILE A 65 8.81 6.89 -9.94
C ILE A 65 7.61 7.80 -9.74
N GLY A 66 6.81 7.89 -10.81
CA GLY A 66 5.75 8.85 -11.00
C GLY A 66 4.98 9.12 -9.72
N ARG A 67 4.90 10.42 -9.38
CA ARG A 67 4.08 11.02 -8.32
C ARG A 67 2.94 10.09 -7.91
N THR A 68 2.98 9.61 -6.67
CA THR A 68 1.87 8.83 -6.11
C THR A 68 0.61 9.66 -6.27
N SER A 69 -0.39 9.06 -6.91
CA SER A 69 -1.66 9.71 -7.20
C SER A 69 -2.76 8.67 -7.11
N PRO A 70 -4.04 9.08 -7.02
CA PRO A 70 -5.14 8.12 -7.10
C PRO A 70 -5.06 7.24 -8.36
N TYR A 71 -4.54 7.79 -9.46
CA TYR A 71 -4.30 7.07 -10.72
C TYR A 71 -3.09 6.14 -10.69
N ASN A 72 -2.17 6.25 -9.72
CA ASN A 72 -0.97 5.45 -9.60
C ASN A 72 -0.55 5.40 -8.12
N PRO A 73 -1.28 4.63 -7.28
CA PRO A 73 -1.15 4.72 -5.82
C PRO A 73 0.20 4.21 -5.32
N MET A 74 0.75 3.20 -6.00
CA MET A 74 2.11 2.73 -5.82
C MET A 74 2.85 2.72 -7.14
N PRO A 75 4.15 3.05 -7.15
CA PRO A 75 4.92 3.06 -8.38
C PRO A 75 5.17 1.68 -9.00
N PHE A 76 4.94 0.60 -8.25
CA PHE A 76 5.22 -0.78 -8.67
C PHE A 76 3.96 -1.49 -9.17
N ARG A 77 4.14 -2.42 -10.11
CA ARG A 77 3.00 -3.21 -10.63
C ARG A 77 2.42 -4.16 -9.58
N HIS A 78 3.26 -4.71 -8.73
CA HIS A 78 2.88 -5.68 -7.71
C HIS A 78 3.47 -5.24 -6.39
N THR A 79 2.63 -5.01 -5.39
CA THR A 79 3.09 -4.68 -4.04
C THR A 79 2.39 -5.58 -3.05
N ILE A 80 3.17 -6.28 -2.23
CA ILE A 80 2.69 -7.05 -1.09
C ILE A 80 2.85 -6.15 0.14
N THR A 81 1.83 -6.08 0.96
CA THR A 81 1.86 -5.37 2.23
C THR A 81 1.57 -6.37 3.33
N SER A 82 2.34 -6.38 4.41
CA SER A 82 1.96 -7.07 5.63
C SER A 82 2.05 -6.11 6.80
N ALA A 83 1.10 -6.19 7.72
CA ALA A 83 1.11 -5.36 8.91
C ALA A 83 0.77 -6.22 10.13
N ALA A 84 1.44 -5.95 11.23
CA ALA A 84 1.12 -6.53 12.53
C ALA A 84 0.99 -5.40 13.55
N LEU A 85 -0.13 -5.37 14.27
CA LEU A 85 -0.44 -4.44 15.33
C LEU A 85 -0.50 -5.21 16.64
N PHE A 86 0.31 -4.83 17.61
CA PHE A 86 0.34 -5.35 18.96
C PHE A 86 -0.13 -4.26 19.91
N THR A 87 -1.09 -4.59 20.77
CA THR A 87 -1.55 -3.70 21.83
C THR A 87 -0.94 -4.16 23.15
N ILE A 88 -0.21 -3.25 23.81
CA ILE A 88 0.51 -3.50 25.07
C ILE A 88 -0.21 -2.70 26.17
N GLY A 89 -0.99 -3.38 27.01
CA GLY A 89 -1.90 -2.72 27.96
C GLY A 89 -3.02 -1.98 27.23
N GLU A 90 -3.63 -0.99 27.87
CA GLU A 90 -4.80 -0.29 27.30
C GLU A 90 -4.43 0.90 26.41
N LEU A 91 -3.22 1.44 26.55
CA LEU A 91 -2.84 2.74 25.99
C LEU A 91 -1.73 2.69 24.95
N THR A 92 -1.06 1.54 24.77
CA THR A 92 0.13 1.44 23.90
C THR A 92 -0.14 0.53 22.72
N ASN A 93 0.14 1.02 21.52
CA ASN A 93 0.04 0.28 20.27
C ASN A 93 1.39 0.27 19.55
N LEU A 94 1.90 -0.91 19.23
CA LEU A 94 3.09 -1.12 18.42
C LEU A 94 2.66 -1.70 17.07
N THR A 95 2.97 -1.02 15.98
CA THR A 95 2.69 -1.50 14.62
C THR A 95 3.98 -1.72 13.86
N LEU A 96 4.06 -2.81 13.11
CA LEU A 96 5.08 -3.04 12.12
C LEU A 96 4.41 -3.26 10.76
N THR A 97 4.64 -2.34 9.83
CA THR A 97 4.17 -2.48 8.45
C THR A 97 5.35 -2.79 7.54
N ILE A 98 5.20 -3.79 6.69
CA ILE A 98 6.18 -4.23 5.71
C ILE A 98 5.56 -4.07 4.33
N LEU A 99 6.30 -3.42 3.43
CA LEU A 99 5.96 -3.29 2.01
C LEU A 99 7.05 -4.00 1.21
N SER A 100 6.65 -4.93 0.35
CA SER A 100 7.57 -5.67 -0.50
C SER A 100 7.11 -5.66 -1.96
N THR A 101 8.07 -5.46 -2.86
CA THR A 101 7.90 -5.65 -4.29
C THR A 101 8.91 -6.70 -4.74
N PRO A 102 8.55 -8.00 -4.78
CA PRO A 102 9.51 -9.09 -4.94
C PRO A 102 10.39 -8.98 -6.20
N LYS A 103 9.83 -8.54 -7.32
CA LYS A 103 10.57 -8.37 -8.59
C LYS A 103 11.64 -7.28 -8.53
N ALA A 104 11.52 -6.37 -7.59
CA ALA A 104 12.36 -5.18 -7.49
C ALA A 104 13.33 -5.24 -6.32
N GLU A 105 13.30 -6.34 -5.57
CA GLU A 105 14.08 -6.55 -4.34
C GLU A 105 13.91 -5.42 -3.31
N ILE A 106 12.80 -4.69 -3.39
CA ILE A 106 12.48 -3.61 -2.45
C ILE A 106 11.72 -4.19 -1.27
N PHE A 107 12.25 -3.92 -0.08
CA PHE A 107 11.66 -4.25 1.20
C PHE A 107 11.74 -3.01 2.09
N ILE A 108 10.58 -2.53 2.53
CA ILE A 108 10.46 -1.36 3.40
C ILE A 108 9.75 -1.81 4.67
N ALA A 109 10.42 -1.69 5.81
CA ALA A 109 9.84 -1.92 7.11
C ALA A 109 9.61 -0.57 7.80
N ILE A 110 8.38 -0.36 8.28
CA ILE A 110 7.92 0.86 8.93
C ILE A 110 7.45 0.47 10.33
N PRO A 111 8.33 0.54 11.34
CA PRO A 111 7.91 0.41 12.72
C PRO A 111 7.19 1.71 13.16
N SER A 112 6.17 1.56 13.99
CA SER A 112 5.42 2.66 14.58
C SER A 112 5.04 2.33 16.01
N LEU A 113 5.16 3.32 16.90
CA LEU A 113 4.72 3.23 18.29
C LEU A 113 3.75 4.38 18.53
N SER A 114 2.59 4.07 19.07
CA SER A 114 1.56 5.02 19.47
C SER A 114 1.24 4.81 20.95
N TYR A 115 1.16 5.91 21.69
CA TYR A 115 0.80 5.91 23.10
C TYR A 115 -0.31 6.94 23.32
N SER A 116 -1.42 6.51 23.93
CA SER A 116 -2.51 7.39 24.31
C SER A 116 -2.25 8.00 25.68
N ILE A 117 -2.27 9.33 25.76
CA ILE A 117 -2.04 10.09 27.00
C ILE A 117 -3.28 10.17 27.90
N ASN A 118 -4.45 9.84 27.38
CA ASN A 118 -5.68 9.64 28.14
C ASN A 118 -6.28 8.29 27.72
N GLY A 119 -6.66 7.47 28.69
CA GLY A 119 -7.63 6.39 28.48
C GLY A 119 -8.98 6.97 28.86
N ASP A 120 -9.90 7.08 27.89
CA ASP A 120 -11.31 7.23 28.23
C ASP A 120 -11.85 5.88 28.72
#